data_AF-A0A1U7RUK2-F1
#
_entry.id   AF-A0A1U7RUK2-F1
#
_cell.length_a   1.000
_cell.length_b   1.000
_cell.length_c   1.000
_cell.angle_alpha   90.00
_cell.angle_beta   90.00
_cell.angle_gamma   90.00
#
_symmetry.space_group_name_H-M   'P 1'
#
loop_
_entity.id
_entity.type
_entity.pdbx_description
1 polymer ?
#
loop_
_entity_poly.entity_id
_entity_poly.type
_entity_poly.pdbx_seq_one_letter_code
_entity_poly.pdbx_strand_id
1 'polypeptide(L)'
;MCEAEEAAAAVTIGATVPTGFELTAAAEVEEKLGSRCSVRRDRGKIYFAVAAEALAQVHQLRSVDNLFVVVKEFTDYQFKETKEESLKDLEDLVKQLPWTDPLKVWKLNTNLKKKKTKRKKQNPQGSASKENLSDGEGEEKTDTKVADKESDDQAQNALGLESAGGQETQAIISVDNGKQSDAKDEFLATAGSENGAGNCKESENEAPVLKFRVTCNRAGDKHNFTSNDAARDFGGAVQEHFQWKADMTNFDVEVLLNIHNNEVVVGIALTEESLHRRNITHFGPTTLRSTLAYGMLRLCDAQPSDIIVDPMCGTGAIPIEGATEWPNCFHIAGDNNPQAMKRIASNICSLLKKNQNQESSTSWGVSLDTVQWDICSLPLRTGSVDVIVTDMPFGKRIGSKKKNWDLYPACLKEMSRICRPGTGRAVLLTQDKKCFAKALSGMGRLWRKSQTVWVNVGGLHAAVYLLKRTLEEVGENRSHW
;
A
#
# COMPACT_ATOMS: atom_id res chain seq x y z
N MET A 1 14.58 -25.65 40.95
CA MET A 1 14.95 -26.26 39.66
C MET A 1 13.88 -25.86 38.66
N CYS A 2 14.12 -24.75 37.96
CA CYS A 2 13.34 -24.40 36.78
C CYS A 2 14.19 -24.86 35.60
N GLU A 3 13.65 -25.80 34.83
CA GLU A 3 14.26 -26.28 33.61
C GLU A 3 14.47 -25.11 32.66
N ALA A 4 15.68 -25.05 32.09
CA ALA A 4 16.04 -24.09 31.08
C ALA A 4 15.23 -24.41 29.81
N GLU A 5 14.14 -23.68 29.60
CA GLU A 5 13.58 -23.51 28.26
C GLU A 5 14.65 -22.85 27.41
N GLU A 6 15.10 -23.56 26.38
CA GLU A 6 16.01 -23.11 25.35
C GLU A 6 15.46 -21.80 24.77
N ALA A 7 16.06 -20.66 25.15
CA ALA A 7 15.61 -19.35 24.70
C ALA A 7 15.69 -19.30 23.17
N ALA A 8 14.53 -19.41 22.50
CA ALA A 8 14.43 -19.33 21.05
C ALA A 8 15.17 -18.07 20.57
N ALA A 9 16.10 -18.23 19.64
CA ALA A 9 16.96 -17.14 19.18
C ALA A 9 16.10 -15.95 18.71
N ALA A 10 16.16 -14.86 19.46
CA ALA A 10 15.42 -13.65 19.14
C ALA A 10 16.04 -13.01 17.89
N VAL A 11 15.23 -12.78 16.86
CA VAL A 11 15.66 -12.19 15.60
C VAL A 11 15.05 -10.81 15.42
N THR A 12 15.84 -9.87 14.91
CA THR A 12 15.39 -8.51 14.63
C THR A 12 14.68 -8.46 13.28
N ILE A 13 13.40 -8.09 13.30
CA ILE A 13 12.60 -7.82 12.12
C ILE A 13 12.54 -6.32 11.91
N GLY A 14 12.85 -5.88 10.70
CA GLY A 14 12.56 -4.56 10.20
C GLY A 14 11.26 -4.55 9.39
N ALA A 15 10.44 -3.53 9.59
CA ALA A 15 9.20 -3.36 8.87
C ALA A 15 9.08 -1.93 8.34
N THR A 16 8.69 -1.77 7.07
CA THR A 16 8.37 -0.46 6.51
C THR A 16 6.95 -0.09 6.86
N VAL A 17 6.70 1.16 7.25
CA VAL A 17 5.38 1.67 7.67
C VAL A 17 5.05 2.97 6.94
N PRO A 18 3.76 3.31 6.77
CA PRO A 18 3.37 4.64 6.32
C PRO A 18 3.99 5.71 7.23
N THR A 19 4.73 6.65 6.65
CA THR A 19 5.36 7.74 7.41
C THR A 19 4.33 8.45 8.28
N GLY A 20 4.64 8.66 9.56
CA GLY A 20 3.76 9.28 10.55
C GLY A 20 2.98 8.29 11.41
N PHE A 21 2.88 7.01 10.99
CA PHE A 21 2.19 5.95 11.73
C PHE A 21 3.14 4.94 12.41
N GLU A 22 4.41 5.31 12.59
CA GLU A 22 5.42 4.49 13.28
C GLU A 22 5.00 4.15 14.71
N LEU A 23 4.39 5.12 15.42
CA LEU A 23 3.85 4.93 16.77
C LEU A 23 2.71 3.92 16.80
N THR A 24 1.81 4.01 15.82
CA THR A 24 0.67 3.11 15.70
C THR A 24 1.12 1.69 15.38
N ALA A 25 2.13 1.54 14.53
CA ALA A 25 2.71 0.25 14.21
C ALA A 25 3.45 -0.36 15.40
N ALA A 26 4.18 0.43 16.16
CA ALA A 26 4.80 -0.01 17.41
C ALA A 26 3.75 -0.51 18.42
N ALA A 27 2.66 0.24 18.60
CA ALA A 27 1.56 -0.18 19.47
C ALA A 27 0.89 -1.48 19.00
N GLU A 28 0.71 -1.69 17.68
CA GLU A 28 0.19 -2.95 17.16
C GLU A 28 1.14 -4.13 17.45
N VAL A 29 2.44 -3.94 17.27
CA VAL A 29 3.47 -4.95 17.58
C VAL A 29 3.44 -5.31 19.08
N GLU A 30 3.39 -4.31 19.95
CA GLU A 30 3.30 -4.52 21.40
C GLU A 30 2.03 -5.28 21.80
N GLU A 31 0.89 -4.92 21.21
CA GLU A 31 -0.41 -5.55 21.48
C GLU A 31 -0.48 -6.99 20.98
N LYS A 32 -0.06 -7.26 19.73
CA LYS A 32 -0.26 -8.55 19.07
C LYS A 32 0.87 -9.55 19.32
N LEU A 33 2.09 -9.07 19.53
CA LEU A 33 3.28 -9.93 19.67
C LEU A 33 3.83 -9.94 21.10
N GLY A 34 3.33 -9.08 21.99
CA GLY A 34 3.76 -9.02 23.39
C GLY A 34 5.17 -8.45 23.60
N SER A 35 5.82 -7.95 22.54
CA SER A 35 7.17 -7.37 22.57
C SER A 35 7.17 -5.95 23.19
N ARG A 36 6.92 -5.85 24.50
CA ARG A 36 6.72 -4.58 25.24
C ARG A 36 7.90 -3.58 25.26
N CYS A 37 9.12 -3.98 24.88
CA CYS A 37 10.32 -3.19 25.23
C CYS A 37 11.39 -2.99 24.13
N SER A 38 11.15 -3.28 22.86
CA SER A 38 12.23 -3.18 21.86
C SER A 38 11.84 -2.67 20.47
N VAL A 39 10.74 -1.92 20.34
CA VAL A 39 10.41 -1.32 19.04
C VAL A 39 11.23 -0.03 18.84
N ARG A 40 12.35 -0.15 18.12
CA ARG A 40 13.08 1.03 17.61
C ARG A 40 12.31 1.59 16.42
N ARG A 41 12.18 2.91 16.39
CA ARG A 41 11.41 3.64 15.36
C ARG A 41 12.37 4.51 14.58
N ASP A 42 12.21 4.49 13.27
CA ASP A 42 12.88 5.35 12.32
C ASP A 42 11.84 5.87 11.32
N ARG A 43 12.16 6.88 10.53
CA ARG A 43 11.22 7.50 9.60
C ARG A 43 10.71 6.48 8.58
N GLY A 44 9.42 6.14 8.66
CA GLY A 44 8.79 5.14 7.81
C GLY A 44 9.24 3.70 8.08
N LYS A 45 9.90 3.42 9.22
CA LYS A 45 10.34 2.07 9.59
C LYS A 45 10.23 1.79 11.08
N ILE A 46 9.98 0.54 11.43
CA ILE A 46 10.10 0.06 12.81
C ILE A 46 10.96 -1.21 12.83
N TYR A 47 11.65 -1.42 13.93
CA TYR A 47 12.53 -2.57 14.15
C TYR A 47 12.20 -3.17 15.50
N PHE A 48 11.99 -4.47 15.56
CA PHE A 48 11.58 -5.15 16.79
C PHE A 48 12.10 -6.58 16.81
N ALA A 49 12.40 -7.07 18.02
CA ALA A 49 12.85 -8.44 18.21
C ALA A 49 11.65 -9.37 18.43
N VAL A 50 11.68 -10.53 17.76
CA VAL A 50 10.69 -11.59 17.91
C VAL A 50 11.35 -12.96 17.88
N ALA A 51 10.72 -13.93 18.53
CA ALA A 51 11.07 -15.33 18.37
C ALA A 51 10.74 -15.80 16.93
N ALA A 52 11.51 -16.75 16.39
CA ALA A 52 11.33 -17.23 15.02
C ALA A 52 9.96 -17.88 14.80
N GLU A 53 9.35 -18.42 15.85
CA GLU A 53 8.03 -19.08 15.86
C GLU A 53 6.89 -18.06 15.66
N ALA A 54 7.08 -16.83 16.13
CA ALA A 54 6.10 -15.74 16.02
C ALA A 54 6.01 -15.17 14.61
N LEU A 55 6.87 -15.59 13.68
CA LEU A 55 6.91 -15.07 12.30
C LEU A 55 5.56 -15.15 11.57
N ALA A 56 4.76 -16.19 11.83
CA ALA A 56 3.43 -16.31 11.27
C ALA A 56 2.46 -15.21 11.74
N GLN A 57 2.62 -14.72 12.98
CA GLN A 57 1.85 -13.61 13.56
C GLN A 57 2.35 -12.26 13.03
N VAL A 58 3.67 -12.12 12.80
CA VAL A 58 4.25 -10.91 12.19
C VAL A 58 3.63 -10.63 10.81
N HIS A 59 3.37 -11.68 10.01
CA HIS A 59 2.68 -11.56 8.72
C HIS A 59 1.20 -11.15 8.81
N GLN A 60 0.62 -11.08 10.02
CA GLN A 60 -0.76 -10.65 10.26
C GLN A 60 -0.86 -9.18 10.69
N LEU A 61 0.28 -8.50 10.88
CA LEU A 61 0.31 -7.08 11.16
C LEU A 61 -0.34 -6.29 10.02
N ARG A 62 -1.15 -5.29 10.37
CA ARG A 62 -1.94 -4.49 9.42
C ARG A 62 -1.41 -3.09 9.19
N SER A 63 -0.58 -2.58 10.11
CA SER A 63 0.06 -1.26 10.03
C SER A 63 1.33 -1.22 9.17
N VAL A 64 1.92 -2.38 8.86
CA VAL A 64 3.21 -2.47 8.15
C VAL A 64 3.02 -2.84 6.68
N ASP A 65 3.84 -2.25 5.80
CA ASP A 65 3.82 -2.46 4.35
C ASP A 65 4.70 -3.65 3.93
N ASN A 66 5.94 -3.75 4.40
CA ASN A 66 6.89 -4.80 4.01
C ASN A 66 7.69 -5.24 5.22
N LEU A 67 8.10 -6.51 5.23
CA LEU A 67 8.88 -7.11 6.31
C LEU A 67 10.22 -7.59 5.76
N PHE A 68 11.27 -7.44 6.55
CA PHE A 68 12.59 -7.99 6.30
C PHE A 68 13.26 -8.41 7.60
N VAL A 69 14.09 -9.43 7.55
CA VAL A 69 14.97 -9.79 8.68
C VAL A 69 16.24 -8.96 8.58
N VAL A 70 16.67 -8.36 9.69
CA VAL A 70 17.91 -7.57 9.74
C VAL A 70 19.09 -8.53 9.85
N VAL A 71 20.05 -8.39 8.93
CA VAL A 71 21.34 -9.09 8.99
C VAL A 71 22.28 -8.31 9.88
N LYS A 72 22.44 -7.01 9.61
CA LYS A 72 23.24 -6.11 10.43
C LYS A 72 22.80 -4.68 10.23
N GLU A 73 22.94 -3.90 11.28
CA GLU A 73 22.72 -2.47 11.30
C GLU A 73 24.01 -1.76 11.73
N PHE A 74 24.31 -0.66 11.04
CA PHE A 74 25.39 0.26 11.32
C PHE A 74 24.77 1.66 11.46
N THR A 75 24.89 2.27 12.64
CA THR A 75 24.27 3.58 12.94
C THR A 75 25.16 4.77 12.57
N ASP A 76 26.47 4.56 12.44
CA ASP A 76 27.43 5.59 12.02
C ASP A 76 28.47 4.99 11.08
N TYR A 77 28.03 4.67 9.87
CA TYR A 77 28.83 4.16 8.79
C TYR A 77 29.65 5.30 8.16
N GLN A 78 30.97 5.15 8.21
CA GLN A 78 31.92 6.15 7.73
C GLN A 78 32.21 5.93 6.24
N PHE A 79 31.40 6.54 5.37
CA PHE A 79 31.63 6.54 3.93
C PHE A 79 32.95 7.24 3.57
N LYS A 80 33.65 6.70 2.57
CA LYS A 80 34.93 7.25 2.10
C LYS A 80 34.69 8.43 1.16
N GLU A 81 35.74 9.23 0.95
CA GLU A 81 35.66 10.43 0.10
C GLU A 81 35.46 10.07 -1.38
N THR A 82 36.07 8.96 -1.83
CA THR A 82 35.97 8.49 -3.22
C THR A 82 34.86 7.46 -3.39
N LYS A 83 34.29 7.44 -4.60
CA LYS A 83 33.22 6.51 -4.99
C LYS A 83 33.71 5.07 -4.93
N GLU A 84 34.89 4.84 -5.49
CA GLU A 84 35.49 3.51 -5.65
C GLU A 84 35.80 2.87 -4.30
N GLU A 85 36.36 3.63 -3.35
CA GLU A 85 36.63 3.12 -2.00
C GLU A 85 35.35 2.86 -1.22
N SER A 86 34.33 3.72 -1.35
CA SER A 86 33.05 3.52 -0.67
C SER A 86 32.32 2.27 -1.16
N LEU A 87 32.36 2.01 -2.47
CA LEU A 87 31.74 0.81 -3.05
C LEU A 87 32.52 -0.45 -2.68
N LYS A 88 33.85 -0.40 -2.71
CA LYS A 88 34.70 -1.52 -2.28
C LYS A 88 34.49 -1.86 -0.80
N ASP A 89 34.33 -0.86 0.05
CA ASP A 89 34.02 -1.06 1.47
C ASP A 89 32.67 -1.77 1.67
N LEU A 90 31.66 -1.43 0.86
CA LEU A 90 30.38 -2.15 0.83
C LEU A 90 30.51 -3.60 0.31
N GLU A 91 31.38 -3.85 -0.67
CA GLU A 91 31.69 -5.21 -1.15
C GLU A 91 32.33 -6.06 -0.05
N ASP A 92 33.37 -5.53 0.60
CA ASP A 92 34.12 -6.19 1.66
C ASP A 92 33.23 -6.48 2.89
N LEU A 93 32.20 -5.65 3.11
CA LEU A 93 31.21 -5.84 4.16
C LEU A 93 30.51 -7.19 4.06
N VAL A 94 30.20 -7.68 2.86
CA VAL A 94 29.44 -8.93 2.65
C VAL A 94 30.08 -10.11 3.36
N LYS A 95 31.41 -10.20 3.36
CA LYS A 95 32.18 -11.30 3.97
C LYS A 95 32.15 -11.24 5.50
N GLN A 96 31.87 -10.09 6.08
CA GLN A 96 31.86 -9.85 7.53
C GLN A 96 30.47 -9.98 8.16
N LEU A 97 29.42 -10.04 7.34
CA LEU A 97 28.03 -10.03 7.82
C LEU A 97 27.59 -11.40 8.38
N PRO A 98 26.81 -11.42 9.47
CA PRO A 98 26.33 -12.65 10.11
C PRO A 98 25.09 -13.20 9.38
N TRP A 99 25.28 -13.82 8.23
CA TRP A 99 24.18 -14.30 7.38
C TRP A 99 23.43 -15.52 7.91
N THR A 100 24.03 -16.29 8.82
CA THR A 100 23.57 -17.62 9.23
C THR A 100 22.16 -17.63 9.80
N ASP A 101 21.86 -16.77 10.77
CA ASP A 101 20.55 -16.74 11.43
C ASP A 101 19.46 -16.05 10.61
N PRO A 102 19.70 -14.89 9.95
CA PRO A 102 18.77 -14.29 9.01
C PRO A 102 18.35 -15.26 7.88
N LEU A 103 19.28 -16.06 7.35
CA LEU A 103 18.96 -17.04 6.31
C LEU A 103 18.10 -18.20 6.83
N LYS A 104 18.28 -18.63 8.08
CA LYS A 104 17.38 -19.61 8.70
C LYS A 104 15.96 -19.05 8.80
N VAL A 105 15.80 -17.81 9.24
CA VAL A 105 14.48 -17.15 9.31
C VAL A 105 13.85 -16.99 7.94
N TRP A 106 14.63 -16.56 6.93
CA TRP A 106 14.14 -16.50 5.56
C TRP A 106 13.69 -17.87 5.04
N LYS A 107 14.44 -18.95 5.31
CA LYS A 107 14.05 -20.33 4.95
C LYS A 107 12.74 -20.75 5.64
N LEU A 108 12.58 -20.45 6.93
CA LEU A 108 11.34 -20.70 7.68
C LEU A 108 10.16 -19.95 7.06
N ASN A 109 10.36 -18.67 6.71
CA ASN A 109 9.36 -17.87 6.04
C ASN A 109 8.92 -18.46 4.70
N THR A 110 9.87 -18.91 3.88
CA THR A 110 9.59 -19.53 2.58
C THR A 110 8.78 -20.82 2.73
N ASN A 111 8.99 -21.58 3.81
CA ASN A 111 8.16 -22.74 4.13
C ASN A 111 6.74 -22.35 4.54
N LEU A 112 6.55 -21.27 5.30
CA LEU A 112 5.21 -20.72 5.60
C LEU A 112 4.48 -20.30 4.32
N LYS A 113 5.17 -19.67 3.37
CA LYS A 113 4.63 -19.32 2.04
C LYS A 113 4.19 -20.56 1.27
N LYS A 114 5.06 -21.58 1.17
CA LYS A 114 4.74 -22.85 0.47
C LYS A 114 3.51 -23.54 1.07
N LYS A 115 3.35 -23.52 2.41
CA LYS A 115 2.14 -24.04 3.09
C LYS A 115 0.88 -23.24 2.72
N LYS A 116 0.95 -21.91 2.66
CA LYS A 116 -0.16 -21.05 2.20
C LYS A 116 -0.53 -21.31 0.73
N THR A 117 0.45 -21.44 -0.16
CA THR A 117 0.22 -21.70 -1.59
C THR A 117 -0.32 -23.11 -1.85
N LYS A 118 0.13 -24.14 -1.11
CA LYS A 118 -0.43 -25.50 -1.20
C LYS A 118 -1.89 -25.55 -0.76
N ARG A 119 -2.26 -24.86 0.33
CA ARG A 119 -3.68 -24.70 0.73
C ARG A 119 -4.51 -24.03 -0.36
N LYS A 120 -3.96 -23.03 -1.06
CA LYS A 120 -4.64 -22.35 -2.18
C LYS A 120 -4.76 -23.23 -3.43
N LYS A 121 -3.78 -24.12 -3.70
CA LYS A 121 -3.79 -25.07 -4.83
C LYS A 121 -4.60 -26.36 -4.57
N GLN A 122 -4.89 -26.71 -3.32
CA GLN A 122 -5.77 -27.84 -2.99
C GLN A 122 -7.27 -27.48 -3.08
N ASN A 123 -7.62 -26.20 -3.26
CA ASN A 123 -8.96 -25.74 -3.59
C ASN A 123 -9.06 -25.10 -5.00
N PRO A 124 -8.93 -25.86 -6.12
CA PRO A 124 -9.32 -25.41 -7.45
C PRO A 124 -10.51 -26.24 -7.97
N GLN A 125 -11.73 -25.87 -7.59
CA GLN A 125 -12.97 -26.25 -8.28
C GLN A 125 -13.91 -25.02 -8.21
N GLY A 126 -14.54 -24.52 -9.28
CA GLY A 126 -14.74 -25.07 -10.60
C GLY A 126 -14.33 -24.13 -11.74
N SER A 127 -13.86 -24.78 -12.80
CA SER A 127 -13.90 -24.30 -14.18
C SER A 127 -15.35 -24.06 -14.61
N ALA A 128 -15.69 -22.86 -15.06
CA ALA A 128 -16.85 -22.65 -15.91
C ALA A 128 -16.37 -22.64 -17.37
N SER A 129 -16.65 -23.75 -18.03
CA SER A 129 -16.60 -23.95 -19.47
C SER A 129 -17.39 -22.87 -20.21
N LYS A 130 -16.82 -22.46 -21.36
CA LYS A 130 -17.58 -21.80 -22.43
C LYS A 130 -18.72 -22.71 -22.86
N GLU A 131 -19.95 -22.23 -22.77
CA GLU A 131 -21.04 -22.71 -23.61
C GLU A 131 -21.67 -21.52 -24.31
N ASN A 132 -21.59 -21.56 -25.64
CA ASN A 132 -22.39 -20.77 -26.56
C ASN A 132 -23.80 -21.34 -26.53
N LEU A 133 -24.81 -20.48 -26.38
CA LEU A 133 -26.18 -20.79 -26.77
C LEU A 133 -26.69 -19.66 -27.66
N SER A 134 -26.94 -20.05 -28.91
CA SER A 134 -27.59 -19.29 -29.97
C SER A 134 -29.10 -19.57 -29.98
N ASP A 135 -29.82 -18.52 -30.39
CA ASP A 135 -31.12 -18.49 -31.07
C ASP A 135 -32.42 -18.83 -30.33
N GLY A 136 -33.40 -17.92 -30.49
CA GLY A 136 -34.78 -18.05 -30.04
C GLY A 136 -35.53 -16.71 -30.08
N GLU A 137 -36.10 -16.41 -31.25
CA GLU A 137 -36.71 -15.17 -31.76
C GLU A 137 -37.88 -14.57 -30.94
N GLY A 138 -38.11 -13.26 -31.18
CA GLY A 138 -39.31 -12.52 -30.80
C GLY A 138 -39.24 -11.07 -31.28
N GLU A 139 -39.66 -10.84 -32.52
CA GLU A 139 -39.72 -9.54 -33.21
C GLU A 139 -40.66 -8.53 -32.52
N GLU A 140 -40.28 -7.26 -32.50
CA GLU A 140 -41.15 -6.19 -33.06
C GLU A 140 -40.32 -4.94 -33.39
N LYS A 141 -40.37 -4.55 -34.67
CA LYS A 141 -39.77 -3.35 -35.25
C LYS A 141 -40.74 -2.18 -35.13
N THR A 142 -40.23 -1.00 -34.82
CA THR A 142 -40.68 0.24 -35.47
C THR A 142 -39.49 1.18 -35.68
N ASP A 143 -39.16 1.38 -36.96
CA ASP A 143 -38.23 2.37 -37.50
C ASP A 143 -38.74 3.80 -37.29
N THR A 144 -37.83 4.74 -37.00
CA THR A 144 -37.83 6.02 -37.70
C THR A 144 -36.42 6.60 -37.77
N LYS A 145 -35.87 6.66 -38.98
CA LYS A 145 -34.69 7.47 -39.36
C LYS A 145 -35.12 8.92 -39.58
N VAL A 146 -34.32 9.87 -39.11
CA VAL A 146 -34.05 11.13 -39.84
C VAL A 146 -32.56 11.46 -39.67
N ALA A 147 -31.92 11.73 -40.80
CA ALA A 147 -30.55 12.20 -40.94
C ALA A 147 -30.56 13.70 -41.30
N ASP A 148 -29.51 14.43 -40.94
CA ASP A 148 -28.81 15.47 -41.73
C ASP A 148 -27.68 16.07 -40.84
N LYS A 149 -26.40 15.86 -41.19
CA LYS A 149 -25.48 16.75 -41.97
C LYS A 149 -25.11 18.05 -41.24
N GLU A 150 -23.90 18.13 -40.69
CA GLU A 150 -22.66 18.68 -41.28
C GLU A 150 -22.66 20.21 -41.46
N SER A 151 -21.73 20.89 -40.77
CA SER A 151 -20.91 21.96 -41.36
C SER A 151 -19.68 22.26 -40.51
N ASP A 152 -18.54 22.17 -41.20
CA ASP A 152 -17.19 22.66 -40.88
C ASP A 152 -17.16 24.18 -40.60
N ASP A 153 -16.14 24.63 -39.87
CA ASP A 153 -15.41 25.85 -40.26
C ASP A 153 -14.09 26.00 -39.46
N GLN A 154 -12.98 25.94 -40.21
CA GLN A 154 -11.66 26.45 -39.83
C GLN A 154 -11.47 27.85 -40.43
N ALA A 155 -10.88 28.79 -39.68
CA ALA A 155 -10.01 29.82 -40.27
C ALA A 155 -9.07 30.46 -39.24
N GLN A 156 -7.87 30.74 -39.73
CA GLN A 156 -6.66 31.19 -39.08
C GLN A 156 -6.61 32.71 -38.89
N ASN A 157 -5.77 33.21 -37.96
CA ASN A 157 -4.85 34.33 -38.25
C ASN A 157 -3.71 34.42 -37.23
N ALA A 158 -2.53 34.77 -37.74
CA ALA A 158 -1.23 34.85 -37.08
C ALA A 158 -0.74 36.31 -36.94
N LEU A 159 0.46 36.46 -36.35
CA LEU A 159 1.32 37.66 -36.09
C LEU A 159 1.07 38.32 -34.71
N GLY A 160 2.00 38.51 -33.77
CA GLY A 160 3.46 38.33 -33.70
C GLY A 160 4.12 39.58 -33.08
N LEU A 161 4.63 39.54 -31.83
CA LEU A 161 5.89 40.18 -31.38
C LEU A 161 6.22 39.86 -29.89
N GLU A 162 7.52 39.89 -29.60
CA GLU A 162 8.28 39.24 -28.51
C GLU A 162 8.31 39.98 -27.15
N SER A 163 8.60 39.24 -26.06
CA SER A 163 9.70 39.54 -25.12
C SER A 163 9.90 38.42 -24.09
N ALA A 164 11.13 38.34 -23.58
CA ALA A 164 11.84 37.20 -23.01
C ALA A 164 11.59 36.88 -21.53
N GLY A 165 11.94 35.65 -21.12
CA GLY A 165 12.11 35.24 -19.72
C GLY A 165 12.09 33.72 -19.54
N GLY A 166 13.26 33.08 -19.47
CA GLY A 166 13.44 31.63 -19.53
C GLY A 166 12.97 30.83 -18.31
N GLN A 167 12.65 29.55 -18.53
CA GLN A 167 12.62 28.49 -17.53
C GLN A 167 12.79 27.12 -18.19
N GLU A 168 13.75 26.35 -17.68
CA GLU A 168 14.12 25.01 -18.11
C GLU A 168 12.97 24.01 -17.95
N THR A 169 12.74 23.22 -18.99
CA THR A 169 11.78 22.12 -19.04
C THR A 169 12.54 20.81 -19.23
N GLN A 170 12.28 19.79 -18.40
CA GLN A 170 12.54 18.40 -18.78
C GLN A 170 11.22 17.65 -18.94
N ALA A 171 11.02 17.22 -20.18
CA ALA A 171 9.82 16.62 -20.71
C ALA A 171 9.74 15.12 -20.42
N ILE A 172 8.52 14.68 -20.16
CA ILE A 172 8.04 13.31 -20.13
C ILE A 172 7.81 12.88 -21.58
N ILE A 173 8.42 11.79 -22.04
CA ILE A 173 8.07 11.16 -23.32
C ILE A 173 7.45 9.80 -23.03
N SER A 174 6.19 9.69 -23.43
CA SER A 174 5.45 8.45 -23.64
C SER A 174 5.46 8.18 -25.14
N VAL A 175 5.70 6.94 -25.58
CA VAL A 175 5.44 6.54 -26.97
C VAL A 175 4.77 5.17 -26.97
N ASP A 176 3.62 5.10 -27.63
CA ASP A 176 2.90 3.87 -27.98
C ASP A 176 2.99 3.65 -29.50
N ASN A 177 2.72 2.40 -29.88
CA ASN A 177 2.93 1.68 -31.15
C ASN A 177 2.66 2.35 -32.51
N GLY A 178 3.42 1.86 -33.52
CA GLY A 178 3.07 1.87 -34.95
C GLY A 178 4.01 1.04 -35.85
N LYS A 179 3.52 -0.11 -36.32
CA LYS A 179 3.82 -0.94 -37.53
C LYS A 179 4.65 -0.24 -38.65
N GLN A 180 5.48 -0.84 -39.52
CA GLN A 180 5.78 -2.18 -40.08
C GLN A 180 6.97 -1.95 -41.06
N SER A 181 7.93 -2.87 -41.31
CA SER A 181 7.95 -3.78 -42.47
C SER A 181 9.33 -4.47 -42.64
N ASP A 182 9.29 -5.58 -43.38
CA ASP A 182 10.29 -6.64 -43.65
C ASP A 182 11.66 -6.25 -44.21
N ALA A 183 12.69 -7.08 -43.91
CA ALA A 183 13.42 -7.93 -44.88
C ALA A 183 14.64 -8.66 -44.28
N LYS A 184 14.66 -10.01 -44.45
CA LYS A 184 15.74 -10.90 -44.95
C LYS A 184 17.18 -10.76 -44.42
N ASP A 185 18.02 -11.78 -44.27
CA ASP A 185 18.01 -13.26 -44.29
C ASP A 185 19.49 -13.67 -44.04
N GLU A 186 19.75 -14.98 -43.89
CA GLU A 186 21.06 -15.69 -43.88
C GLU A 186 21.77 -15.92 -42.52
N PHE A 187 21.68 -17.14 -41.93
CA PHE A 187 22.43 -18.41 -42.20
C PHE A 187 23.88 -18.36 -41.66
N LEU A 188 24.43 -19.32 -40.91
CA LEU A 188 24.43 -20.78 -41.08
C LEU A 188 24.69 -21.52 -39.76
N ALA A 189 23.97 -22.63 -39.59
CA ALA A 189 24.32 -23.74 -38.71
C ALA A 189 25.29 -24.70 -39.42
N THR A 190 26.24 -25.27 -38.68
CA THR A 190 26.94 -26.49 -39.08
C THR A 190 26.94 -27.48 -37.91
N ALA A 191 26.20 -28.56 -38.10
CA ALA A 191 26.24 -29.77 -37.32
C ALA A 191 27.35 -30.68 -37.88
N GLY A 192 28.21 -31.19 -36.99
CA GLY A 192 29.08 -32.33 -37.23
C GLY A 192 28.90 -33.29 -36.06
N SER A 193 28.33 -34.45 -36.34
CA SER A 193 28.00 -35.50 -35.37
C SER A 193 29.08 -36.57 -35.41
N GLU A 194 29.72 -36.86 -34.27
CA GLU A 194 30.33 -38.16 -34.01
C GLU A 194 30.00 -38.62 -32.58
N ASN A 195 29.44 -39.83 -32.49
CA ASN A 195 29.03 -40.50 -31.27
C ASN A 195 30.25 -40.98 -30.47
N GLY A 196 30.27 -40.67 -29.18
CA GLY A 196 31.17 -41.26 -28.20
C GLY A 196 30.48 -41.39 -26.85
N ALA A 197 30.05 -42.61 -26.54
CA ALA A 197 29.47 -42.97 -25.25
C ALA A 197 30.45 -42.67 -24.11
N GLY A 198 30.03 -41.84 -23.16
CA GLY A 198 30.79 -41.46 -21.97
C GLY A 198 29.84 -41.30 -20.79
N ASN A 199 29.63 -42.40 -20.09
CA ASN A 199 28.88 -42.49 -18.84
C ASN A 199 29.54 -41.64 -17.75
N CYS A 200 29.04 -40.44 -17.49
CA CYS A 200 29.34 -39.69 -16.28
C CYS A 200 28.09 -39.70 -15.40
N LYS A 201 28.15 -40.53 -14.36
CA LYS A 201 27.20 -40.59 -13.27
C LYS A 201 26.95 -39.17 -12.76
N GLU A 202 25.75 -38.65 -13.01
CA GLU A 202 25.25 -37.48 -12.28
C GLU A 202 25.22 -37.87 -10.81
N SER A 203 26.13 -37.26 -10.05
CA SER A 203 26.13 -37.33 -8.60
C SER A 203 24.83 -36.72 -8.08
N GLU A 204 24.09 -37.53 -7.33
CA GLU A 204 22.91 -37.14 -6.58
C GLU A 204 23.21 -35.98 -5.60
N ASN A 205 22.23 -35.07 -5.46
CA ASN A 205 22.07 -34.06 -4.40
C ASN A 205 22.90 -32.76 -4.46
N GLU A 206 22.94 -32.04 -5.58
CA GLU A 206 23.11 -30.58 -5.51
C GLU A 206 21.74 -29.91 -5.28
N ALA A 207 21.56 -29.32 -4.10
CA ALA A 207 20.43 -28.44 -3.84
C ALA A 207 20.37 -27.36 -4.93
N PRO A 208 19.18 -27.05 -5.47
CA PRO A 208 19.08 -26.10 -6.58
C PRO A 208 19.70 -24.75 -6.21
N VAL A 209 20.55 -24.24 -7.09
CA VAL A 209 21.21 -22.93 -6.92
C VAL A 209 20.14 -21.86 -6.80
N LEU A 210 20.15 -21.16 -5.66
CA LEU A 210 19.19 -20.09 -5.39
C LEU A 210 19.42 -18.93 -6.35
N LYS A 211 18.31 -18.30 -6.75
CA LYS A 211 18.35 -17.02 -7.46
C LYS A 211 18.17 -15.87 -6.51
N PHE A 212 18.86 -14.76 -6.76
CA PHE A 212 18.76 -13.59 -5.89
C PHE A 212 18.76 -12.27 -6.64
N ARG A 213 18.31 -11.23 -5.95
CA ARG A 213 18.56 -9.82 -6.32
C ARG A 213 19.02 -9.02 -5.12
N VAL A 214 19.73 -7.93 -5.38
CA VAL A 214 20.01 -6.89 -4.40
C VAL A 214 19.17 -5.65 -4.73
N THR A 215 18.47 -5.13 -3.74
CA THR A 215 17.75 -3.86 -3.83
C THR A 215 18.40 -2.86 -2.90
N CYS A 216 18.97 -1.79 -3.47
CA CYS A 216 19.52 -0.69 -2.69
C CYS A 216 18.54 0.49 -2.62
N ASN A 217 18.14 0.87 -1.41
CA ASN A 217 17.40 2.11 -1.17
C ASN A 217 18.31 3.12 -0.50
N ARG A 218 18.57 4.24 -1.19
CA ARG A 218 19.47 5.29 -0.72
C ARG A 218 18.70 6.58 -0.47
N ALA A 219 18.93 7.20 0.67
CA ALA A 219 18.42 8.53 1.01
C ALA A 219 19.50 9.34 1.73
N GLY A 220 19.78 10.55 1.26
CA GLY A 220 20.84 11.41 1.78
C GLY A 220 21.62 12.08 0.64
N ASP A 221 22.16 13.26 0.93
CA ASP A 221 22.72 14.14 -0.09
C ASP A 221 24.26 14.07 -0.16
N LYS A 222 24.89 13.33 0.75
CA LYS A 222 26.35 13.27 0.92
C LYS A 222 27.01 12.05 0.28
N HIS A 223 26.25 11.19 -0.40
CA HIS A 223 26.79 9.97 -1.00
C HIS A 223 27.39 10.25 -2.38
N ASN A 224 28.59 9.73 -2.63
CA ASN A 224 29.32 9.86 -3.90
C ASN A 224 28.99 8.73 -4.92
N PHE A 225 28.00 7.88 -4.64
CA PHE A 225 27.55 6.78 -5.49
C PHE A 225 26.03 6.77 -5.69
N THR A 226 25.56 6.10 -6.74
CA THR A 226 24.12 5.88 -6.97
C THR A 226 23.65 4.59 -6.30
N SER A 227 22.34 4.46 -6.08
CA SER A 227 21.76 3.21 -5.55
C SER A 227 22.04 2.01 -6.46
N ASN A 228 22.10 2.24 -7.77
CA ASN A 228 22.38 1.17 -8.74
C ASN A 228 23.85 0.72 -8.67
N ASP A 229 24.79 1.66 -8.49
CA ASP A 229 26.20 1.32 -8.27
C ASP A 229 26.35 0.44 -7.03
N ALA A 230 25.79 0.88 -5.90
CA ALA A 230 25.86 0.13 -4.64
C ALA A 230 25.18 -1.24 -4.73
N ALA A 231 24.01 -1.34 -5.39
CA ALA A 231 23.33 -2.62 -5.58
C ALA A 231 24.13 -3.58 -6.46
N ARG A 232 24.78 -3.08 -7.52
CA ARG A 232 25.59 -3.88 -8.43
C ARG A 232 26.82 -4.45 -7.74
N ASP A 233 27.59 -3.60 -7.08
CA ASP A 233 28.88 -3.96 -6.48
C ASP A 233 28.66 -4.86 -5.25
N PHE A 234 27.74 -4.47 -4.34
CA PHE A 234 27.30 -5.32 -3.23
C PHE A 234 26.70 -6.65 -3.74
N GLY A 235 25.96 -6.64 -4.84
CA GLY A 235 25.41 -7.83 -5.48
C GLY A 235 26.48 -8.77 -6.03
N GLY A 236 27.55 -8.22 -6.63
CA GLY A 236 28.71 -8.99 -7.05
C GLY A 236 29.37 -9.73 -5.89
N ALA A 237 29.57 -9.03 -4.76
CA ALA A 237 30.12 -9.63 -3.54
C ALA A 237 29.20 -10.70 -2.93
N VAL A 238 27.87 -10.51 -2.95
CA VAL A 238 26.89 -11.53 -2.52
C VAL A 238 26.94 -12.76 -3.43
N GLN A 239 27.06 -12.57 -4.75
CA GLN A 239 27.22 -13.66 -5.72
C GLN A 239 28.51 -14.45 -5.47
N GLU A 240 29.64 -13.77 -5.25
CA GLU A 240 30.92 -14.42 -4.93
C GLU A 240 30.85 -15.21 -3.62
N HIS A 241 30.21 -14.64 -2.59
CA HIS A 241 30.11 -15.26 -1.27
C HIS A 241 29.22 -16.51 -1.24
N PHE A 242 28.05 -16.46 -1.90
CA PHE A 242 27.06 -17.53 -1.83
C PHE A 242 26.97 -18.42 -3.07
N GLN A 243 27.62 -18.02 -4.18
CA GLN A 243 27.50 -18.67 -5.49
C GLN A 243 26.04 -18.74 -6.00
N TRP A 244 25.19 -17.79 -5.58
CA TRP A 244 23.82 -17.66 -6.07
C TRP A 244 23.77 -17.02 -7.45
N LYS A 245 22.73 -17.31 -8.22
CA LYS A 245 22.53 -16.72 -9.56
C LYS A 245 21.75 -15.41 -9.47
N ALA A 246 22.30 -14.32 -9.99
CA ALA A 246 21.57 -13.06 -10.06
C ALA A 246 20.37 -13.17 -11.05
N ASP A 247 19.18 -12.79 -10.61
CA ASP A 247 17.96 -12.72 -11.42
C ASP A 247 17.09 -11.55 -10.92
N MET A 248 17.01 -10.47 -11.69
CA MET A 248 16.29 -9.25 -11.26
C MET A 248 14.76 -9.40 -11.29
N THR A 249 14.26 -10.47 -11.90
CA THR A 249 12.82 -10.66 -12.19
C THR A 249 12.25 -11.83 -11.43
N ASN A 250 12.93 -12.98 -11.44
CA ASN A 250 12.46 -14.23 -10.85
C ASN A 250 13.49 -14.76 -9.83
N PHE A 251 13.65 -14.04 -8.74
CA PHE A 251 14.54 -14.35 -7.62
C PHE A 251 13.81 -15.09 -6.50
N ASP A 252 14.56 -15.91 -5.76
CA ASP A 252 14.09 -16.55 -4.52
C ASP A 252 14.39 -15.67 -3.30
N VAL A 253 15.55 -15.01 -3.31
CA VAL A 253 16.06 -14.19 -2.21
C VAL A 253 16.18 -12.74 -2.67
N GLU A 254 15.61 -11.81 -1.91
CA GLU A 254 15.90 -10.39 -2.07
C GLU A 254 16.72 -9.91 -0.87
N VAL A 255 17.93 -9.46 -1.16
CA VAL A 255 18.83 -8.83 -0.19
C VAL A 255 18.61 -7.32 -0.27
N LEU A 256 18.36 -6.69 0.86
CA LEU A 256 18.10 -5.26 0.98
C LEU A 256 19.35 -4.56 1.51
N LEU A 257 19.79 -3.54 0.80
CA LEU A 257 20.81 -2.59 1.25
C LEU A 257 20.14 -1.23 1.44
N ASN A 258 19.77 -0.89 2.66
CA ASN A 258 19.13 0.38 2.97
C ASN A 258 20.16 1.35 3.55
N ILE A 259 20.39 2.46 2.86
CA ILE A 259 21.35 3.49 3.25
C ILE A 259 20.58 4.80 3.51
N HIS A 260 20.66 5.31 4.73
CA HIS A 260 20.07 6.59 5.11
C HIS A 260 21.10 7.48 5.81
N ASN A 261 21.55 8.54 5.15
CA ASN A 261 22.68 9.36 5.65
C ASN A 261 23.89 8.46 5.99
N ASN A 262 24.25 8.36 7.26
CA ASN A 262 25.34 7.50 7.75
C ASN A 262 24.84 6.14 8.27
N GLU A 263 23.55 5.84 8.16
CA GLU A 263 23.00 4.56 8.62
C GLU A 263 22.96 3.55 7.48
N VAL A 264 23.47 2.34 7.72
CA VAL A 264 23.42 1.23 6.77
C VAL A 264 22.73 0.04 7.44
N VAL A 265 21.66 -0.45 6.80
CA VAL A 265 20.93 -1.63 7.23
C VAL A 265 20.92 -2.64 6.11
N VAL A 266 21.55 -3.79 6.36
CA VAL A 266 21.49 -4.96 5.47
C VAL A 266 20.42 -5.91 6.00
N GLY A 267 19.56 -6.38 5.11
CA GLY A 267 18.47 -7.30 5.47
C GLY A 267 18.11 -8.27 4.35
N ILE A 268 17.23 -9.22 4.67
CA ILE A 268 16.64 -10.15 3.68
C ILE A 268 15.14 -9.97 3.71
N ALA A 269 14.54 -9.69 2.55
CA ALA A 269 13.10 -9.47 2.45
C ALA A 269 12.32 -10.75 2.81
N LEU A 270 11.26 -10.56 3.60
CA LEU A 270 10.34 -11.63 4.00
C LEU A 270 9.02 -11.53 3.22
N THR A 271 8.60 -10.33 2.84
CA THR A 271 7.42 -10.11 1.99
C THR A 271 7.83 -10.03 0.51
N GLU A 272 7.13 -10.77 -0.34
CA GLU A 272 7.27 -10.68 -1.81
C GLU A 272 6.36 -9.58 -2.37
N GLU A 273 5.10 -9.58 -1.92
CA GLU A 273 4.16 -8.49 -2.16
C GLU A 273 3.91 -7.75 -0.83
N SER A 274 3.75 -6.44 -0.92
CA SER A 274 3.50 -5.59 0.24
C SER A 274 2.16 -5.93 0.91
N LEU A 275 2.15 -5.98 2.24
CA LEU A 275 1.00 -6.39 3.07
C LEU A 275 -0.22 -5.45 2.97
N HIS A 276 -0.08 -4.26 2.39
CA HIS A 276 -1.23 -3.40 2.08
C HIS A 276 -2.16 -4.04 1.02
N ARG A 277 -1.67 -4.98 0.21
CA ARG A 277 -2.43 -5.67 -0.85
C ARG A 277 -3.16 -6.91 -0.33
N ARG A 278 -4.12 -6.70 0.57
CA ARG A 278 -4.83 -7.78 1.27
C ARG A 278 -6.33 -7.86 0.97
N ASN A 279 -7.02 -6.72 1.02
CA ASN A 279 -8.47 -6.63 1.08
C ASN A 279 -9.11 -6.02 -0.18
N ILE A 280 -8.33 -5.27 -0.97
CA ILE A 280 -8.81 -4.57 -2.15
C ILE A 280 -8.31 -5.28 -3.41
N THR A 281 -9.24 -5.64 -4.30
CA THR A 281 -8.98 -6.30 -5.59
C THR A 281 -9.36 -5.41 -6.77
N HIS A 282 -10.39 -4.56 -6.60
CA HIS A 282 -10.86 -3.59 -7.56
C HIS A 282 -10.42 -2.19 -7.15
N PHE A 283 -9.33 -1.73 -7.77
CA PHE A 283 -8.72 -0.43 -7.52
C PHE A 283 -9.42 0.69 -8.30
N GLY A 284 -9.34 1.89 -7.74
CA GLY A 284 -9.74 3.15 -8.34
C GLY A 284 -8.54 4.09 -8.49
N PRO A 285 -8.74 5.29 -9.06
CA PRO A 285 -7.66 6.22 -9.38
C PRO A 285 -6.88 6.74 -8.16
N THR A 286 -7.50 6.65 -6.97
CA THR A 286 -7.00 7.17 -5.70
C THR A 286 -7.26 6.20 -4.54
N THR A 287 -7.27 4.88 -4.79
CA THR A 287 -7.47 3.90 -3.70
C THR A 287 -6.39 4.05 -2.63
N LEU A 288 -6.82 4.30 -1.40
CA LEU A 288 -5.96 4.40 -0.22
C LEU A 288 -5.31 3.05 0.09
N ARG A 289 -4.03 3.06 0.51
CA ARG A 289 -3.37 1.84 1.01
C ARG A 289 -4.05 1.36 2.30
N SER A 290 -4.31 0.05 2.39
CA SER A 290 -4.94 -0.57 3.57
C SER A 290 -4.16 -0.34 4.87
N THR A 291 -2.84 -0.21 4.81
CA THR A 291 -1.98 0.11 5.95
C THR A 291 -2.20 1.52 6.50
N LEU A 292 -2.40 2.49 5.60
CA LEU A 292 -2.75 3.87 5.98
C LEU A 292 -4.20 3.95 6.49
N ALA A 293 -5.14 3.25 5.86
CA ALA A 293 -6.51 3.11 6.33
C ALA A 293 -6.56 2.54 7.77
N TYR A 294 -5.81 1.47 8.03
CA TYR A 294 -5.65 0.89 9.36
C TYR A 294 -5.08 1.89 10.38
N GLY A 295 -4.04 2.64 9.99
CA GLY A 295 -3.47 3.70 10.83
C GLY A 295 -4.50 4.76 11.22
N MET A 296 -5.31 5.23 10.26
CA MET A 296 -6.39 6.19 10.51
C MET A 296 -7.46 5.65 11.47
N LEU A 297 -7.83 4.37 11.34
CA LEU A 297 -8.78 3.70 12.25
C LEU A 297 -8.20 3.47 13.65
N ARG A 298 -6.90 3.18 13.77
CA ARG A 298 -6.25 3.14 15.10
C ARG A 298 -6.17 4.52 15.75
N LEU A 299 -5.95 5.57 14.95
CA LEU A 299 -5.88 6.95 15.46
C LEU A 299 -7.23 7.43 16.03
N CYS A 300 -8.35 6.87 15.55
CA CYS A 300 -9.65 7.19 16.12
C CYS A 300 -9.92 6.44 17.42
N ASP A 301 -9.11 5.47 17.85
CA ASP A 301 -9.34 4.71 19.09
C ASP A 301 -10.77 4.10 19.13
N ALA A 302 -11.14 3.37 18.07
CA ALA A 302 -12.46 2.76 17.91
C ALA A 302 -12.81 1.83 19.09
N GLN A 303 -13.99 2.06 19.67
CA GLN A 303 -14.52 1.27 20.79
C GLN A 303 -15.60 0.29 20.30
N PRO A 304 -15.78 -0.86 20.97
CA PRO A 304 -16.88 -1.76 20.65
C PRO A 304 -18.23 -1.03 20.66
N SER A 305 -19.08 -1.34 19.69
CA SER A 305 -20.37 -0.69 19.43
C SER A 305 -20.33 0.73 18.85
N ASP A 306 -19.15 1.29 18.58
CA ASP A 306 -19.06 2.55 17.84
C ASP A 306 -19.69 2.43 16.45
N ILE A 307 -20.43 3.46 16.05
CA ILE A 307 -20.87 3.65 14.67
C ILE A 307 -19.79 4.44 13.93
N ILE A 308 -19.11 3.78 12.99
CA ILE A 308 -18.01 4.31 12.19
C ILE A 308 -18.49 4.58 10.77
N VAL A 309 -18.33 5.82 10.31
CA VAL A 309 -18.79 6.25 8.98
C VAL A 309 -17.63 6.73 8.11
N ASP A 310 -17.55 6.20 6.89
CA ASP A 310 -16.74 6.78 5.81
C ASP A 310 -17.66 7.38 4.73
N PRO A 311 -17.89 8.70 4.75
CA PRO A 311 -18.84 9.35 3.85
C PRO A 311 -18.30 9.67 2.45
N MET A 312 -17.02 9.39 2.17
CA MET A 312 -16.40 9.53 0.85
C MET A 312 -15.53 8.31 0.56
N CYS A 313 -16.15 7.12 0.58
CA CYS A 313 -15.42 5.87 0.74
C CYS A 313 -14.63 5.42 -0.48
N GLY A 314 -14.91 5.96 -1.68
CA GLY A 314 -14.26 5.55 -2.91
C GLY A 314 -14.39 4.04 -3.14
N THR A 315 -13.25 3.33 -3.18
CA THR A 315 -13.24 1.87 -3.35
C THR A 315 -13.44 1.07 -2.05
N GLY A 316 -13.60 1.74 -0.91
CA GLY A 316 -13.89 1.13 0.38
C GLY A 316 -12.68 0.69 1.20
N ALA A 317 -11.49 1.25 0.97
CA ALA A 317 -10.29 0.83 1.70
C ALA A 317 -10.41 1.00 3.23
N ILE A 318 -10.94 2.12 3.69
CA ILE A 318 -11.19 2.40 5.12
C ILE A 318 -12.28 1.49 5.69
N PRO A 319 -13.51 1.47 5.17
CA PRO A 319 -14.58 0.67 5.78
C PRO A 319 -14.33 -0.83 5.71
N ILE A 320 -13.70 -1.35 4.65
CA ILE A 320 -13.37 -2.77 4.55
C ILE A 320 -12.29 -3.14 5.58
N GLU A 321 -11.27 -2.29 5.75
CA GLU A 321 -10.25 -2.51 6.77
C GLU A 321 -10.85 -2.45 8.18
N GLY A 322 -11.75 -1.49 8.41
CA GLY A 322 -12.51 -1.30 9.65
C GLY A 322 -13.32 -2.53 10.01
N ALA A 323 -14.18 -2.99 9.10
CA ALA A 323 -15.05 -4.14 9.34
C ALA A 323 -14.28 -5.45 9.55
N THR A 324 -13.06 -5.56 9.01
CA THR A 324 -12.23 -6.76 9.18
C THR A 324 -11.51 -6.78 10.53
N GLU A 325 -11.07 -5.64 11.06
CA GLU A 325 -10.34 -5.59 12.34
C GLU A 325 -11.24 -5.29 13.54
N TRP A 326 -12.26 -4.45 13.37
CA TRP A 326 -13.23 -4.08 14.42
C TRP A 326 -14.63 -4.62 14.07
N PRO A 327 -14.85 -5.94 14.12
CA PRO A 327 -16.14 -6.55 13.78
C PRO A 327 -17.25 -6.21 14.78
N ASN A 328 -16.88 -5.74 15.98
CA ASN A 328 -17.81 -5.31 17.03
C ASN A 328 -18.25 -3.84 16.88
N CYS A 329 -17.78 -3.14 15.83
CA CYS A 329 -18.25 -1.80 15.46
C CYS A 329 -19.23 -1.92 14.28
N PHE A 330 -20.10 -0.92 14.13
CA PHE A 330 -20.98 -0.80 12.97
C PHE A 330 -20.31 0.08 11.93
N HIS A 331 -20.03 -0.45 10.73
CA HIS A 331 -19.40 0.31 9.66
C HIS A 331 -20.42 0.68 8.61
N ILE A 332 -20.51 1.97 8.28
CA ILE A 332 -21.35 2.48 7.20
C ILE A 332 -20.45 3.29 6.26
N ALA A 333 -20.59 3.06 4.97
CA ALA A 333 -19.79 3.75 3.97
C ALA A 333 -20.65 4.26 2.83
N GLY A 334 -20.21 5.34 2.20
CA GLY A 334 -20.86 5.82 1.00
C GLY A 334 -20.04 6.82 0.22
N ASP A 335 -20.45 7.01 -1.02
CA ASP A 335 -19.83 7.90 -1.97
C ASP A 335 -20.91 8.44 -2.91
N ASN A 336 -20.70 9.63 -3.48
CA ASN A 336 -21.64 10.20 -4.43
C ASN A 336 -21.48 9.59 -5.83
N ASN A 337 -20.31 9.01 -6.12
CA ASN A 337 -19.97 8.46 -7.42
C ASN A 337 -20.49 7.02 -7.56
N PRO A 338 -21.41 6.75 -8.50
CA PRO A 338 -21.92 5.39 -8.74
C PRO A 338 -20.81 4.37 -9.08
N GLN A 339 -19.73 4.79 -9.74
CA GLN A 339 -18.61 3.90 -10.07
C GLN A 339 -17.81 3.50 -8.84
N ALA A 340 -17.68 4.40 -7.86
CA ALA A 340 -17.06 4.08 -6.58
C ALA A 340 -17.89 3.01 -5.85
N MET A 341 -19.21 3.21 -5.79
CA MET A 341 -20.16 2.25 -5.21
C MET A 341 -20.12 0.87 -5.86
N LYS A 342 -19.98 0.80 -7.20
CA LYS A 342 -19.77 -0.48 -7.90
C LYS A 342 -18.46 -1.17 -7.49
N ARG A 343 -17.36 -0.41 -7.33
CA ARG A 343 -16.05 -0.97 -6.95
C ARG A 343 -16.03 -1.48 -5.52
N ILE A 344 -16.57 -0.73 -4.56
CA ILE A 344 -16.66 -1.20 -3.16
C ILE A 344 -17.51 -2.47 -3.06
N ALA A 345 -18.63 -2.55 -3.78
CA ALA A 345 -19.44 -3.78 -3.84
C ALA A 345 -18.64 -4.99 -4.35
N SER A 346 -17.85 -4.82 -5.41
CA SER A 346 -16.98 -5.89 -5.92
C SER A 346 -15.85 -6.28 -4.94
N ASN A 347 -15.31 -5.32 -4.19
CA ASN A 347 -14.32 -5.58 -3.14
C ASN A 347 -14.94 -6.35 -1.96
N ILE A 348 -16.13 -5.98 -1.51
CA ILE A 348 -16.88 -6.71 -0.47
C ILE A 348 -17.16 -8.14 -0.93
N CYS A 349 -17.63 -8.33 -2.16
CA CYS A 349 -17.88 -9.65 -2.73
C CYS A 349 -16.59 -10.50 -2.77
N SER A 350 -15.46 -9.91 -3.16
CA SER A 350 -14.16 -10.57 -3.16
C SER A 350 -13.73 -10.99 -1.75
N LEU A 351 -13.97 -10.14 -0.75
CA LEU A 351 -13.67 -10.44 0.66
C LEU A 351 -14.56 -11.56 1.20
N LEU A 352 -15.86 -11.54 0.91
CA LEU A 352 -16.80 -12.59 1.33
C LEU A 352 -16.41 -13.95 0.76
N LYS A 353 -16.07 -14.02 -0.53
CA LYS A 353 -15.57 -15.26 -1.17
C LYS A 353 -14.29 -15.76 -0.52
N LYS A 354 -13.38 -14.85 -0.15
CA LYS A 354 -12.13 -15.19 0.54
C LYS A 354 -12.39 -15.79 1.92
N ASN A 355 -13.40 -15.27 2.65
CA ASN A 355 -13.76 -15.75 3.98
C ASN A 355 -14.48 -17.11 3.95
N GLN A 356 -15.36 -17.35 2.96
CA GLN A 356 -16.03 -18.64 2.78
C GLN A 356 -15.06 -19.80 2.53
N ASN A 357 -13.96 -19.53 1.83
CA ASN A 357 -12.93 -20.53 1.56
C ASN A 357 -12.05 -20.88 2.78
N GLN A 358 -12.24 -20.21 3.92
CA GLN A 358 -11.60 -20.56 5.19
C GLN A 358 -12.65 -21.26 6.06
N GLU A 359 -12.63 -22.59 6.08
CA GLU A 359 -13.59 -23.57 6.67
C GLU A 359 -13.94 -23.40 8.18
N SER A 360 -13.69 -22.25 8.81
CA SER A 360 -13.72 -22.12 10.28
C SER A 360 -14.54 -20.96 10.84
N SER A 361 -15.40 -20.32 10.05
CA SER A 361 -16.25 -19.26 10.60
C SER A 361 -17.70 -19.36 10.13
N THR A 362 -18.62 -19.46 11.09
CA THR A 362 -20.05 -19.20 10.97
C THR A 362 -20.22 -17.80 10.40
N SER A 363 -20.30 -17.67 9.07
CA SER A 363 -20.16 -16.38 8.39
C SER A 363 -21.42 -15.53 8.55
N TRP A 364 -21.52 -14.80 9.67
CA TRP A 364 -22.12 -13.47 9.62
C TRP A 364 -21.34 -12.69 8.55
N GLY A 365 -22.04 -12.01 7.64
CA GLY A 365 -21.40 -11.24 6.57
C GLY A 365 -20.41 -10.20 7.10
N VAL A 366 -19.73 -9.49 6.21
CA VAL A 366 -18.93 -8.33 6.62
C VAL A 366 -19.89 -7.30 7.25
N SER A 367 -19.64 -6.87 8.49
CA SER A 367 -20.40 -5.83 9.20
C SER A 367 -20.17 -4.45 8.56
N LEU A 368 -20.60 -4.29 7.30
CA LEU A 368 -20.41 -3.09 6.49
C LEU A 368 -21.62 -2.85 5.59
N ASP A 369 -22.32 -1.75 5.85
CA ASP A 369 -23.38 -1.25 4.97
C ASP A 369 -22.83 -0.18 4.03
N THR A 370 -23.21 -0.25 2.75
CA THR A 370 -22.81 0.73 1.74
C THR A 370 -24.01 1.42 1.14
N VAL A 371 -24.00 2.76 1.09
CA VAL A 371 -25.10 3.59 0.58
C VAL A 371 -24.54 4.64 -0.37
N GLN A 372 -25.22 4.90 -1.48
CA GLN A 372 -24.86 6.04 -2.33
C GLN A 372 -25.47 7.32 -1.74
N TRP A 373 -24.67 8.35 -1.48
CA TRP A 373 -25.13 9.60 -0.87
C TRP A 373 -24.25 10.80 -1.24
N ASP A 374 -24.66 11.99 -0.84
CA ASP A 374 -23.80 13.19 -0.86
C ASP A 374 -23.33 13.51 0.57
N ILE A 375 -22.02 13.70 0.74
CA ILE A 375 -21.42 14.12 2.02
C ILE A 375 -21.93 15.48 2.51
N CYS A 376 -22.47 16.32 1.64
CA CYS A 376 -23.06 17.60 2.04
C CYS A 376 -24.48 17.45 2.63
N SER A 377 -25.10 16.27 2.51
CA SER A 377 -26.44 15.97 3.00
C SER A 377 -26.61 14.46 3.22
N LEU A 378 -26.08 13.96 4.33
CA LEU A 378 -26.08 12.54 4.67
C LEU A 378 -27.46 12.09 5.19
N PRO A 379 -27.97 10.93 4.75
CA PRO A 379 -29.24 10.36 5.22
C PRO A 379 -29.12 9.71 6.61
N LEU A 380 -28.42 10.36 7.53
CA LEU A 380 -28.15 9.90 8.88
C LEU A 380 -28.74 10.87 9.90
N ARG A 381 -29.21 10.34 11.03
CA ARG A 381 -29.78 11.16 12.12
C ARG A 381 -28.70 12.02 12.76
N THR A 382 -29.12 13.17 13.28
CA THR A 382 -28.25 14.05 14.06
C THR A 382 -27.72 13.31 15.29
N GLY A 383 -26.42 13.44 15.58
CA GLY A 383 -25.79 12.83 16.74
C GLY A 383 -25.85 11.30 16.80
N SER A 384 -26.00 10.60 15.67
CA SER A 384 -26.06 9.13 15.65
C SER A 384 -24.71 8.44 15.39
N VAL A 385 -23.66 9.18 15.05
CA VAL A 385 -22.35 8.62 14.63
C VAL A 385 -21.28 8.91 15.67
N ASP A 386 -20.51 7.89 16.04
CA ASP A 386 -19.41 8.01 17.01
C ASP A 386 -18.12 8.47 16.33
N VAL A 387 -17.82 7.89 15.16
CA VAL A 387 -16.55 8.09 14.48
C VAL A 387 -16.76 8.35 13.00
N ILE A 388 -16.07 9.34 12.47
CA ILE A 388 -15.98 9.58 11.03
C ILE A 388 -14.53 9.37 10.61
N VAL A 389 -14.27 8.52 9.61
CA VAL A 389 -12.92 8.31 9.08
C VAL A 389 -12.98 8.38 7.56
N THR A 390 -12.25 9.32 6.94
CA THR A 390 -12.36 9.49 5.48
C THR A 390 -11.12 10.12 4.84
N ASP A 391 -10.86 9.72 3.61
CA ASP A 391 -9.85 10.31 2.72
C ASP A 391 -10.51 11.37 1.84
N MET A 392 -10.37 12.64 2.24
CA MET A 392 -11.04 13.75 1.57
C MET A 392 -10.41 14.04 0.19
N PRO A 393 -11.16 14.54 -0.79
CA PRO A 393 -10.59 14.86 -2.11
C PRO A 393 -9.52 15.95 -2.02
N PHE A 394 -8.31 15.66 -2.52
CA PHE A 394 -7.18 16.60 -2.47
C PHE A 394 -7.26 17.72 -3.52
N GLY A 395 -8.19 17.65 -4.46
CA GLY A 395 -8.32 18.63 -5.54
C GLY A 395 -7.22 18.54 -6.61
N LYS A 396 -6.62 17.34 -6.77
CA LYS A 396 -5.61 17.01 -7.79
C LYS A 396 -6.13 15.99 -8.81
N ARG A 397 -6.36 14.75 -8.36
CA ARG A 397 -6.89 13.64 -9.19
C ARG A 397 -8.41 13.56 -9.15
N ILE A 398 -9.00 13.97 -8.03
CA ILE A 398 -10.45 14.04 -7.80
C ILE A 398 -10.77 15.44 -7.28
N GLY A 399 -11.82 16.04 -7.83
CA GLY A 399 -12.24 17.40 -7.52
C GLY A 399 -11.22 18.45 -7.97
N SER A 400 -11.30 19.65 -7.39
CA SER A 400 -10.31 20.70 -7.58
C SER A 400 -10.13 21.49 -6.29
N LYS A 401 -8.96 22.09 -6.09
CA LYS A 401 -8.73 22.96 -4.93
C LYS A 401 -9.73 24.13 -4.85
N LYS A 402 -10.22 24.61 -6.00
CA LYS A 402 -11.27 25.64 -6.05
C LYS A 402 -12.58 25.10 -5.43
N LYS A 403 -13.03 23.91 -5.85
CA LYS A 403 -14.23 23.27 -5.30
C LYS A 403 -14.09 22.92 -3.82
N ASN A 404 -12.86 22.65 -3.34
CA ASN A 404 -12.62 22.36 -1.93
C ASN A 404 -12.99 23.52 -0.99
N TRP A 405 -12.93 24.78 -1.47
CA TRP A 405 -13.31 25.95 -0.68
C TRP A 405 -14.79 25.95 -0.29
N ASP A 406 -15.64 25.33 -1.11
CA ASP A 406 -17.07 25.17 -0.83
C ASP A 406 -17.33 23.82 -0.12
N LEU A 407 -16.69 22.75 -0.60
CA LEU A 407 -16.89 21.40 -0.10
C LEU A 407 -16.44 21.22 1.35
N TYR A 408 -15.25 21.72 1.73
CA TYR A 408 -14.68 21.44 3.06
C TYR A 408 -15.50 22.05 4.20
N PRO A 409 -15.96 23.32 4.12
CA PRO A 409 -16.88 23.86 5.11
C PRO A 409 -18.21 23.11 5.16
N ALA A 410 -18.79 22.77 4.01
CA ALA A 410 -20.06 22.05 3.93
C ALA A 410 -19.97 20.66 4.55
N CYS A 411 -18.93 19.88 4.19
CA CYS A 411 -18.74 18.55 4.74
C CYS A 411 -18.42 18.59 6.23
N LEU A 412 -17.60 19.53 6.73
CA LEU A 412 -17.31 19.64 8.15
C LEU A 412 -18.56 19.98 8.97
N LYS A 413 -19.45 20.83 8.43
CA LYS A 413 -20.74 21.13 9.03
C LYS A 413 -21.62 19.89 9.08
N GLU A 414 -21.74 19.17 7.97
CA GLU A 414 -22.59 17.97 7.90
C GLU A 414 -22.06 16.83 8.77
N MET A 415 -20.75 16.59 8.75
CA MET A 415 -20.08 15.67 9.68
C MET A 415 -20.36 16.05 11.14
N SER A 416 -20.36 17.35 11.49
CA SER A 416 -20.65 17.78 12.86
C SER A 416 -22.10 17.56 13.28
N ARG A 417 -23.04 17.53 12.32
CA ARG A 417 -24.45 17.27 12.55
C ARG A 417 -24.67 15.80 12.91
N ILE A 418 -24.10 14.88 12.13
CA ILE A 418 -24.28 13.44 12.36
C ILE A 418 -23.45 12.91 13.54
N CYS A 419 -22.32 13.57 13.86
CA CYS A 419 -21.40 13.11 14.89
C CYS A 419 -21.88 13.49 16.30
N ARG A 420 -21.82 12.54 17.24
CA ARG A 420 -22.25 12.69 18.63
C ARG A 420 -21.52 13.86 19.32
N PRO A 421 -22.24 14.87 19.84
CA PRO A 421 -21.63 15.93 20.64
C PRO A 421 -20.85 15.39 21.84
N GLY A 422 -19.70 16.00 22.14
CA GLY A 422 -18.85 15.67 23.29
C GLY A 422 -17.97 14.43 23.15
N THR A 423 -18.50 13.31 22.62
CA THR A 423 -17.76 12.04 22.50
C THR A 423 -17.29 11.73 21.08
N GLY A 424 -17.97 12.30 20.09
CA GLY A 424 -17.72 12.03 18.68
C GLY A 424 -16.34 12.50 18.22
N ARG A 425 -15.79 11.83 17.22
CA ARG A 425 -14.49 12.18 16.63
C ARG A 425 -14.44 11.95 15.13
N ALA A 426 -13.57 12.71 14.47
CA ALA A 426 -13.33 12.59 13.04
C ALA A 426 -11.84 12.48 12.74
N VAL A 427 -11.45 11.52 11.91
CA VAL A 427 -10.11 11.33 11.37
C VAL A 427 -10.13 11.60 9.88
N LEU A 428 -9.58 12.74 9.48
CA LEU A 428 -9.71 13.27 8.12
C LEU A 428 -8.34 13.36 7.46
N LEU A 429 -8.16 12.71 6.31
CA LEU A 429 -6.95 12.81 5.49
C LEU A 429 -7.16 13.84 4.38
N THR A 430 -6.24 14.81 4.27
CA THR A 430 -6.19 15.74 3.12
C THR A 430 -4.80 16.30 2.84
N GLN A 431 -4.50 16.57 1.57
CA GLN A 431 -3.33 17.34 1.14
C GLN A 431 -3.60 18.85 1.02
N ASP A 432 -4.86 19.28 0.97
CA ASP A 432 -5.23 20.70 0.84
C ASP A 432 -5.24 21.41 2.20
N LYS A 433 -4.04 21.55 2.77
CA LYS A 433 -3.81 22.08 4.13
C LYS A 433 -4.38 23.49 4.31
N LYS A 434 -4.26 24.35 3.29
CA LYS A 434 -4.71 25.75 3.34
C LYS A 434 -6.23 25.84 3.41
N CYS A 435 -6.91 25.14 2.50
CA CYS A 435 -8.37 25.11 2.50
C CYS A 435 -8.91 24.51 3.80
N PHE A 436 -8.34 23.36 4.23
CA PHE A 436 -8.75 22.69 5.45
C PHE A 436 -8.56 23.55 6.70
N ALA A 437 -7.43 24.23 6.84
CA ALA A 437 -7.19 25.12 7.98
C ALA A 437 -8.20 26.27 8.04
N LYS A 438 -8.55 26.88 6.89
CA LYS A 438 -9.56 27.95 6.85
C LYS A 438 -10.97 27.41 7.17
N ALA A 439 -11.35 26.27 6.59
CA ALA A 439 -12.64 25.64 6.85
C ALA A 439 -12.80 25.26 8.34
N LEU A 440 -11.76 24.64 8.93
CA LEU A 440 -11.76 24.26 10.34
C LEU A 440 -11.77 25.48 11.27
N SER A 441 -11.08 26.56 10.92
CA SER A 441 -11.13 27.81 11.69
C SER A 441 -12.54 28.40 11.76
N GLY A 442 -13.35 28.24 10.70
CA GLY A 442 -14.76 28.64 10.69
C GLY A 442 -15.67 27.73 11.51
N MET A 443 -15.19 26.53 11.88
CA MET A 443 -15.95 25.48 12.58
C MET A 443 -15.42 25.21 13.99
N GLY A 444 -14.59 26.10 14.56
CA GLY A 444 -13.94 25.89 15.87
C GLY A 444 -14.90 25.70 17.05
N ARG A 445 -16.14 26.16 16.89
CA ARG A 445 -17.26 25.93 17.83
C ARG A 445 -17.71 24.46 17.86
N LEU A 446 -17.65 23.77 16.72
CA LEU A 446 -18.16 22.41 16.55
C LEU A 446 -17.04 21.37 16.63
N TRP A 447 -15.84 21.73 16.17
CA TRP A 447 -14.68 20.85 16.07
C TRP A 447 -13.47 21.42 16.80
N ARG A 448 -12.83 20.58 17.63
CA ARG A 448 -11.53 20.85 18.22
C ARG A 448 -10.48 19.95 17.57
N LYS A 449 -9.44 20.54 16.99
CA LYS A 449 -8.29 19.78 16.49
C LYS A 449 -7.49 19.21 17.67
N SER A 450 -7.42 17.89 17.77
CA SER A 450 -6.70 17.19 18.84
C SER A 450 -5.26 16.84 18.43
N GLN A 451 -5.09 16.26 17.24
CA GLN A 451 -3.79 15.80 16.76
C GLN A 451 -3.68 15.99 15.25
N THR A 452 -2.45 16.12 14.75
CA THR A 452 -2.14 16.12 13.32
C THR A 452 -0.97 15.19 13.07
N VAL A 453 -1.16 14.23 12.17
CA VAL A 453 -0.12 13.28 11.74
C VAL A 453 0.24 13.61 10.29
N TRP A 454 1.52 13.90 10.05
CA TRP A 454 2.01 14.19 8.71
C TRP A 454 2.36 12.89 7.98
N VAL A 455 1.79 12.71 6.80
CA VAL A 455 1.93 11.48 6.03
C VAL A 455 2.35 11.72 4.60
N ASN A 456 2.98 10.72 4.00
CA ASN A 456 3.28 10.70 2.57
C ASN A 456 2.33 9.73 1.85
N VAL A 457 1.52 10.27 0.94
CA VAL A 457 0.54 9.49 0.15
C VAL A 457 0.92 9.59 -1.32
N GLY A 458 1.62 8.58 -1.83
CA GLY A 458 2.03 8.53 -3.25
C GLY A 458 2.90 9.72 -3.68
N GLY A 459 3.82 10.15 -2.82
CA GLY A 459 4.69 11.33 -3.04
C GLY A 459 4.05 12.65 -2.62
N LEU A 460 2.78 12.65 -2.20
CA LEU A 460 2.09 13.84 -1.71
C LEU A 460 2.24 13.98 -0.20
N HIS A 461 2.79 15.11 0.24
CA HIS A 461 2.83 15.46 1.65
C HIS A 461 1.44 15.91 2.15
N ALA A 462 0.70 14.96 2.69
CA ALA A 462 -0.64 15.15 3.24
C ALA A 462 -0.62 15.19 4.77
N ALA A 463 -1.79 15.37 5.38
CA ALA A 463 -1.99 15.34 6.82
C ALA A 463 -3.25 14.57 7.17
N VAL A 464 -3.16 13.78 8.23
CA VAL A 464 -4.31 13.16 8.91
C VAL A 464 -4.61 14.00 10.14
N TYR A 465 -5.82 14.53 10.22
CA TYR A 465 -6.29 15.36 11.33
C TYR A 465 -7.25 14.56 12.21
N LEU A 466 -6.96 14.48 13.49
CA LEU A 466 -7.91 14.00 14.49
C LEU A 466 -8.65 15.21 15.08
N LEU A 467 -9.96 15.25 14.85
CA LEU A 467 -10.88 16.24 15.39
C LEU A 467 -11.75 15.58 16.46
N LYS A 468 -11.98 16.30 17.57
CA LYS A 468 -12.95 15.94 18.61
C LYS A 468 -14.17 16.84 18.48
N ARG A 469 -15.35 16.25 18.57
CA ARG A 469 -16.62 16.95 18.56
C ARG A 469 -16.79 17.68 19.89
N THR A 470 -17.12 18.96 19.83
CA THR A 470 -17.45 19.75 21.04
C THR A 470 -18.85 19.37 21.57
N LEU A 471 -19.20 19.86 22.76
CA LEU A 471 -20.54 19.71 23.33
C LEU A 471 -21.59 20.59 22.63
N GLU A 472 -21.17 21.51 21.77
CA GLU A 472 -22.07 22.45 21.12
C GLU A 472 -22.89 21.74 20.04
N GLU A 473 -24.21 21.74 20.18
CA GLU A 473 -25.11 21.22 19.17
C GLU A 473 -25.04 22.07 17.90
N VAL A 474 -25.22 21.45 16.73
CA VAL A 474 -25.41 22.19 15.50
C VAL A 474 -26.76 22.88 15.64
N GLY A 475 -26.75 24.15 16.05
CA GLY A 475 -27.98 24.91 16.20
C GLY A 475 -28.82 24.76 14.94
N GLU A 476 -30.06 24.30 15.11
CA GLU A 476 -31.12 24.71 14.19
C GLU A 476 -30.96 26.22 14.03
N ASN A 477 -30.93 26.70 12.78
CA ASN A 477 -31.03 28.12 12.52
C ASN A 477 -32.07 28.66 13.50
N ARG A 478 -31.68 29.55 14.40
CA ARG A 478 -32.65 30.38 15.10
C ARG A 478 -33.35 31.15 14.00
N SER A 479 -34.47 30.62 13.53
CA SER A 479 -35.49 31.36 12.83
C SER A 479 -35.89 32.46 13.81
N HIS A 480 -35.22 33.60 13.66
CA HIS A 480 -35.77 34.86 14.11
C HIS A 480 -36.99 35.06 13.22
N TRP A 481 -38.13 34.67 13.77
CA TRP A 481 -39.47 34.98 13.28
C TRP A 481 -39.58 36.44 12.84
#